data_AF-A0A523BN60-F1
#
_entry.id   AF-A0A523BN60-F1
#
_cell.length_a   1.000
_cell.length_b   1.000
_cell.length_c   1.000
_cell.angle_alpha   90.00
_cell.angle_beta   90.00
_cell.angle_gamma   90.00
#
_symmetry.space_group_name_H-M   'P 1'
#
loop_
_entity.id
_entity.type
_entity.pdbx_description
1 polymer ?
#
loop_
_entity_poly.entity_id
_entity_poly.type
_entity_poly.pdbx_seq_one_letter_code
_entity_poly.pdbx_strand_id
1 'polypeptide(L)'
;MSFRIILLLLMLFIPLANLKAQPNGLEKAFSLIELLSSEGVNVSRQVDLLNSALSLYRQGKMEEADNLVNTALSELTSLQKELPNYKFWRNFWLFLRISAIAIVPPAFYYIFPRIYAYLWYRARRKWVVRRIR
;
A
#
# COMPACT_ATOMS: atom_id res chain seq x y z
N MET A 1 57.15 -25.47 1.43
CA MET A 1 55.70 -25.62 1.13
C MET A 1 54.87 -24.43 1.57
N SER A 2 55.28 -23.69 2.61
CA SER A 2 54.55 -22.58 3.23
C SER A 2 54.30 -21.36 2.30
N PHE A 3 55.28 -21.00 1.47
CA PHE A 3 55.16 -19.80 0.61
C PHE A 3 54.10 -19.94 -0.51
N ARG A 4 53.93 -21.16 -1.06
CA ARG A 4 52.90 -21.44 -2.09
C ARG A 4 51.48 -21.39 -1.53
N ILE A 5 51.31 -21.78 -0.27
CA ILE A 5 50.03 -21.73 0.43
C ILE A 5 49.64 -20.28 0.70
N ILE A 6 50.60 -19.44 1.14
CA ILE A 6 50.38 -18.00 1.35
C ILE A 6 49.98 -17.30 0.05
N LEU A 7 50.64 -17.64 -1.07
CA LEU A 7 50.33 -17.05 -2.38
C LEU A 7 48.92 -17.45 -2.88
N LEU A 8 48.52 -18.70 -2.66
CA LEU A 8 47.16 -19.19 -2.98
C LEU A 8 46.09 -18.52 -2.11
N LEU A 9 46.37 -18.29 -0.83
CA LEU A 9 45.47 -17.60 0.10
C LEU A 9 45.30 -16.12 -0.28
N LEU A 10 46.37 -15.49 -0.76
CA LEU A 10 46.35 -14.10 -1.22
C LEU A 10 45.60 -13.95 -2.55
N MET A 11 45.72 -14.90 -3.48
CA MET A 11 44.93 -14.92 -4.71
C MET A 11 43.43 -15.13 -4.48
N LEU A 12 43.03 -15.84 -3.42
CA LEU A 12 41.64 -15.98 -3.00
C LEU A 12 41.05 -14.70 -2.38
N PHE A 13 41.90 -13.78 -1.90
CA PHE A 13 41.47 -12.52 -1.29
C PHE A 13 41.17 -11.41 -2.32
N ILE A 14 41.84 -11.44 -3.49
CA ILE A 14 41.66 -10.46 -4.57
C ILE A 14 40.23 -10.43 -5.14
N PRO A 15 39.53 -11.57 -5.37
CA PRO A 15 38.12 -11.54 -5.77
C PRO A 15 37.19 -11.11 -4.62
N LEU A 16 37.55 -11.34 -3.36
CA LEU A 16 36.78 -10.84 -2.19
C LEU A 16 36.87 -9.32 -2.05
N ALA A 17 38.04 -8.73 -2.32
CA ALA A 17 38.21 -7.27 -2.31
C ALA A 17 37.46 -6.56 -3.45
N ASN A 18 37.12 -7.29 -4.53
CA ASN A 18 36.30 -6.81 -5.63
C ASN A 18 34.79 -7.11 -5.47
N LEU A 19 34.35 -7.57 -4.29
CA LEU A 19 32.95 -7.44 -3.91
C LEU A 19 32.62 -5.95 -3.84
N LYS A 20 32.23 -5.37 -4.98
CA LYS A 20 31.50 -4.11 -4.99
C LYS A 20 30.34 -4.31 -4.03
N ALA A 21 30.45 -3.69 -2.85
CA ALA A 21 29.39 -3.67 -1.87
C ALA A 21 28.10 -3.34 -2.62
N GLN A 22 27.11 -4.22 -2.49
CA GLN A 22 25.75 -3.99 -2.96
C GLN A 22 25.41 -2.52 -2.66
N PRO A 23 24.97 -1.71 -3.63
CA PRO A 23 24.69 -0.30 -3.35
C PRO A 23 23.65 -0.28 -2.23
N ASN A 24 24.04 0.22 -1.05
CA ASN A 24 23.20 0.26 0.17
C ASN A 24 21.80 0.84 -0.09
N GLY A 25 21.64 1.62 -1.17
CA GLY A 25 20.36 2.15 -1.61
C GLY A 25 19.39 1.12 -2.20
N LEU A 26 19.88 0.05 -2.84
CA LEU A 26 19.03 -0.92 -3.54
C LEU A 26 18.23 -1.78 -2.55
N GLU A 27 18.90 -2.31 -1.54
CA GLU A 27 18.27 -3.11 -0.47
C GLU A 27 17.26 -2.27 0.33
N LYS A 28 17.62 -1.02 0.63
CA LYS A 28 16.71 -0.07 1.27
C LYS A 28 15.48 0.23 0.39
N ALA A 29 15.65 0.32 -0.92
CA ALA A 29 14.53 0.55 -1.84
C ALA A 29 13.58 -0.65 -1.87
N PHE A 30 14.10 -1.88 -1.94
CA PHE A 30 13.29 -3.09 -1.92
C PHE A 30 12.54 -3.29 -0.60
N SER A 31 13.19 -3.05 0.54
CA SER A 31 12.51 -3.13 1.85
C SER A 31 11.38 -2.10 2.00
N LEU A 32 11.56 -0.88 1.46
CA LEU A 32 10.50 0.12 1.43
C LEU A 32 9.35 -0.27 0.49
N ILE A 33 9.65 -0.86 -0.66
CA ILE A 33 8.64 -1.38 -1.60
C ILE A 33 7.79 -2.45 -0.93
N GLU A 34 8.42 -3.40 -0.23
CA GLU A 34 7.72 -4.47 0.49
C GLU A 34 6.78 -3.91 1.58
N LEU A 35 7.27 -2.96 2.38
CA LEU A 35 6.49 -2.30 3.41
C LEU A 35 5.31 -1.50 2.83
N LEU A 36 5.53 -0.73 1.77
CA LEU A 36 4.48 0.09 1.17
C LEU A 36 3.46 -0.77 0.42
N SER A 37 3.91 -1.80 -0.30
CA SER A 37 3.05 -2.71 -1.04
C SER A 37 2.18 -3.56 -0.11
N SER A 38 2.73 -4.06 1.00
CA SER A 38 1.94 -4.79 2.01
C SER A 38 0.86 -3.92 2.65
N GLU A 39 1.08 -2.60 2.68
CA GLU A 39 0.08 -1.61 3.08
C GLU A 39 -0.85 -1.18 1.95
N GLY A 40 -0.79 -1.80 0.77
CA GLY A 40 -1.66 -1.50 -0.35
C GLY A 40 -1.39 -0.13 -1.00
N VAL A 41 -0.19 0.42 -0.83
CA VAL A 41 0.27 1.59 -1.58
C VAL A 41 0.79 1.12 -2.94
N ASN A 42 0.44 1.83 -4.00
CA ASN A 42 0.94 1.51 -5.34
C ASN A 42 2.40 1.94 -5.48
N VAL A 43 3.28 0.96 -5.69
CA VAL A 43 4.73 1.14 -5.85
C VAL A 43 5.25 0.70 -7.22
N SER A 44 4.36 0.49 -8.20
CA SER A 44 4.70 -0.09 -9.50
C SER A 44 5.76 0.73 -10.24
N ARG A 45 5.65 2.06 -10.20
CA ARG A 45 6.62 2.97 -10.82
C ARG A 45 8.02 2.83 -10.22
N GLN A 46 8.13 2.67 -8.90
CA GLN A 46 9.42 2.54 -8.23
C GLN A 46 10.05 1.17 -8.50
N VAL A 47 9.23 0.13 -8.66
CA VAL A 47 9.68 -1.20 -9.13
C VAL A 47 10.25 -1.09 -10.55
N ASP A 48 9.59 -0.37 -11.46
CA ASP A 48 10.07 -0.17 -12.84
C ASP A 48 11.39 0.60 -12.88
N LEU A 49 11.55 1.63 -12.04
CA LEU A 49 12.80 2.37 -11.89
C LEU A 49 13.95 1.47 -11.40
N LEU A 50 13.71 0.62 -10.40
CA LEU A 50 14.73 -0.30 -9.90
C LEU A 50 15.07 -1.40 -10.91
N ASN A 51 14.09 -1.91 -11.65
CA ASN A 51 14.33 -2.85 -12.74
C ASN A 51 15.22 -2.22 -13.83
N SER A 52 14.97 -0.96 -14.15
CA SER A 52 15.80 -0.19 -15.09
C SER A 52 17.21 0.02 -14.53
N ALA A 53 17.36 0.36 -13.24
CA ALA A 53 18.66 0.47 -12.58
C ALA A 53 19.46 -0.85 -12.61
N LEU A 54 18.81 -1.99 -12.33
CA LEU A 54 19.42 -3.32 -12.44
C LEU A 54 19.91 -3.61 -13.85
N SER A 55 19.16 -3.19 -14.88
CA SER A 55 19.59 -3.34 -16.27
C SER A 55 20.84 -2.52 -16.58
N LEU A 56 20.96 -1.31 -16.02
CA LEU A 56 22.12 -0.42 -16.19
C LEU A 56 23.35 -0.94 -15.45
N TYR A 57 23.20 -1.51 -14.24
CA TYR A 57 24.29 -2.18 -13.54
C TYR A 57 24.87 -3.33 -14.37
N ARG A 58 24.03 -4.13 -15.04
CA ARG A 58 24.47 -5.20 -15.94
C ARG A 58 25.23 -4.70 -17.15
N GLN A 59 24.94 -3.48 -17.61
CA GLN A 59 25.63 -2.82 -18.72
C GLN A 59 26.91 -2.07 -18.27
N GLY A 60 27.24 -2.08 -16.97
CA GLY A 60 28.39 -1.37 -16.41
C GLY A 60 28.18 0.15 -16.22
N LYS A 61 26.97 0.65 -16.47
CA LYS A 61 26.59 2.07 -16.34
C LYS A 61 26.22 2.42 -14.90
N MET A 62 27.23 2.43 -14.03
CA MET A 62 27.05 2.56 -12.58
C MET A 62 26.38 3.88 -12.17
N GLU A 63 26.83 5.01 -12.74
CA GLU A 63 26.31 6.34 -12.37
C GLU A 63 24.84 6.54 -12.77
N GLU A 64 24.48 6.13 -13.99
CA GLU A 64 23.08 6.17 -14.46
C GLU A 64 22.19 5.27 -13.58
N ALA A 65 22.68 4.09 -13.18
CA ALA A 65 21.97 3.17 -12.30
C ALA A 65 21.76 3.77 -10.90
N ASP A 66 22.81 4.32 -10.29
CA ASP A 66 22.74 4.93 -8.96
C ASP A 66 21.76 6.12 -8.94
N ASN A 67 21.70 6.91 -10.01
CA ASN A 67 20.73 7.98 -10.16
C ASN A 67 19.27 7.48 -10.16
N LEU A 68 18.98 6.37 -10.83
CA LEU A 68 17.65 5.76 -10.81
C LEU A 68 17.30 5.20 -9.43
N VAL A 69 18.27 4.57 -8.74
CA VAL A 69 18.07 4.07 -7.36
C VAL A 69 17.77 5.22 -6.40
N ASN A 70 18.52 6.32 -6.49
CA ASN A 70 18.30 7.49 -5.66
C ASN A 70 16.94 8.15 -5.93
N THR A 71 16.53 8.20 -7.20
CA THR A 71 15.20 8.69 -7.60
C THR A 71 14.11 7.82 -6.98
N ALA A 72 14.18 6.50 -7.16
CA ALA A 72 13.22 5.56 -6.57
C ALA A 72 13.19 5.69 -5.03
N LEU A 73 14.34 5.78 -4.37
CA LEU A 73 14.41 5.95 -2.91
C LEU A 73 13.76 7.24 -2.42
N SER A 74 13.97 8.36 -3.12
CA SER A 74 13.36 9.63 -2.74
C SER A 74 11.84 9.58 -2.84
N GLU A 75 11.32 8.99 -3.93
CA GLU A 75 9.88 8.76 -4.12
C GLU A 75 9.33 7.82 -3.03
N LEU A 76 9.99 6.68 -2.77
CA LEU A 76 9.57 5.74 -1.72
C LEU A 76 9.58 6.38 -0.33
N THR A 77 10.57 7.21 -0.04
CA THR A 77 10.65 7.93 1.25
C THR A 77 9.51 8.94 1.39
N SER A 78 9.10 9.60 0.29
CA SER A 78 7.95 10.49 0.30
C SER A 78 6.64 9.71 0.56
N LEU A 79 6.45 8.57 -0.11
CA LEU A 79 5.29 7.69 0.11
C LEU A 79 5.26 7.14 1.53
N GLN A 80 6.41 6.80 2.11
CA GLN A 80 6.52 6.35 3.50
C GLN A 80 6.09 7.43 4.49
N LYS A 81 6.40 8.71 4.23
CA LYS A 81 5.95 9.82 5.07
C LYS A 81 4.44 10.03 4.99
N GLU A 82 3.83 9.76 3.84
CA GLU A 82 2.38 9.87 3.64
C GLU A 82 1.59 8.66 4.16
N LEU A 83 2.28 7.54 4.40
CA LEU A 83 1.68 6.27 4.83
C LEU A 83 0.76 6.39 6.06
N PRO A 84 1.11 7.12 7.14
CA PRO A 84 0.22 7.26 8.30
C PRO A 84 -1.09 7.96 7.94
N ASN A 85 -1.04 9.00 7.10
CA ASN A 85 -2.23 9.71 6.65
C ASN A 85 -3.10 8.83 5.74
N TYR A 86 -2.47 8.11 4.81
CA TYR A 86 -3.15 7.13 3.97
C TYR A 86 -3.86 6.06 4.81
N LYS A 87 -3.17 5.49 5.82
CA LYS A 87 -3.75 4.52 6.76
C LYS A 87 -4.94 5.09 7.52
N PHE A 88 -4.82 6.31 8.02
CA PHE A 88 -5.90 6.98 8.75
C PHE A 88 -7.17 7.07 7.90
N TRP A 89 -7.06 7.62 6.69
CA TRP A 89 -8.20 7.77 5.79
C TRP A 89 -8.79 6.43 5.36
N ARG A 90 -7.94 5.46 5.01
CA ARG A 90 -8.39 4.09 4.69
C ARG A 90 -9.21 3.49 5.82
N ASN A 91 -8.69 3.54 7.05
CA ASN A 91 -9.35 2.96 8.21
C ASN A 91 -10.63 3.71 8.57
N PHE A 92 -10.64 5.04 8.44
CA PHE A 92 -11.83 5.85 8.64
C PHE A 92 -12.96 5.48 7.66
N TRP A 93 -12.64 5.33 6.37
CA TRP A 93 -13.61 4.89 5.37
C TRP A 93 -14.10 3.47 5.60
N LEU A 94 -13.22 2.55 6.00
CA LEU A 94 -13.60 1.18 6.37
C LEU A 94 -14.55 1.19 7.57
N PHE A 95 -14.22 1.94 8.61
CA PHE A 95 -15.05 2.09 9.79
C PHE A 95 -16.43 2.62 9.42
N LEU A 96 -16.50 3.71 8.64
CA LEU A 96 -17.78 4.26 8.16
C LEU A 96 -18.63 3.25 7.42
N ARG A 97 -18.04 2.44 6.53
CA ARG A 97 -18.78 1.39 5.80
C ARG A 97 -19.32 0.32 6.75
N ILE A 98 -18.48 -0.16 7.68
CA ILE A 98 -18.87 -1.18 8.65
C ILE A 98 -19.98 -0.64 9.55
N SER A 99 -19.84 0.58 10.07
CA SER A 99 -20.85 1.24 10.89
C SER A 99 -22.16 1.46 10.15
N ALA A 100 -22.10 1.85 8.87
CA ALA A 100 -23.30 2.03 8.05
C ALA A 100 -24.10 0.73 7.94
N ILE A 101 -23.42 -0.40 7.67
CA ILE A 101 -24.06 -1.72 7.57
C ILE A 101 -24.58 -2.17 8.95
N ALA A 102 -23.80 -1.98 10.01
CA ALA A 102 -24.17 -2.38 11.37
C ALA A 102 -25.41 -1.62 11.90
N ILE A 103 -25.62 -0.38 11.45
CA ILE A 103 -26.79 0.43 11.83
C ILE A 103 -28.07 0.00 11.10
N VAL A 104 -27.97 -0.69 9.95
CA VAL A 104 -29.17 -1.03 9.14
C VAL A 104 -30.21 -1.82 9.93
N PRO A 105 -29.90 -2.95 10.60
CA PRO A 105 -30.91 -3.72 11.33
C PRO A 105 -31.63 -2.93 12.44
N PRO A 106 -30.95 -2.24 13.38
CA PRO A 106 -31.65 -1.47 14.40
C PRO A 106 -32.38 -0.27 13.82
N ALA A 107 -31.80 0.45 12.85
CA ALA A 107 -32.47 1.57 12.19
C ALA A 107 -33.76 1.10 11.50
N PHE A 108 -33.72 -0.02 10.78
CA PHE A 108 -34.90 -0.61 10.15
C PHE A 108 -35.97 -0.95 11.20
N TYR A 109 -35.59 -1.63 12.29
CA TYR A 109 -36.54 -2.02 13.34
C TYR A 109 -37.29 -0.83 13.94
N TYR A 110 -36.61 0.29 14.20
CA TYR A 110 -37.25 1.47 14.81
C TYR A 110 -37.94 2.39 13.81
N ILE A 111 -37.38 2.57 12.61
CA ILE A 111 -37.85 3.56 11.64
C ILE A 111 -38.95 2.97 10.76
N PHE A 112 -38.82 1.70 10.34
CA PHE A 112 -39.75 1.07 9.40
C PHE A 112 -41.21 1.06 9.89
N PRO A 113 -41.53 0.71 11.16
CA PRO A 113 -42.92 0.72 11.63
C PRO A 113 -43.55 2.11 11.58
N ARG A 114 -42.77 3.16 11.89
CA ARG A 114 -43.24 4.55 11.89
C ARG A 114 -43.51 5.04 10.47
N ILE A 115 -42.59 4.76 9.54
CA ILE A 115 -42.77 5.12 8.12
C ILE A 115 -43.97 4.36 7.54
N TYR A 116 -44.09 3.07 7.82
CA TYR A 116 -45.23 2.26 7.37
C TYR A 116 -46.56 2.83 7.89
N ALA A 117 -46.66 3.11 9.20
CA ALA A 117 -47.87 3.66 9.79
C ALA A 117 -48.23 5.04 9.19
N TYR A 118 -47.24 5.90 8.99
CA TYR A 118 -47.45 7.21 8.37
C TYR A 118 -47.95 7.10 6.92
N LEU A 119 -47.33 6.24 6.12
CA LEU A 119 -47.75 5.98 4.74
C LEU A 119 -49.15 5.36 4.67
N TRP A 120 -49.44 4.39 5.55
CA TRP A 120 -50.75 3.76 5.65
C TRP A 120 -51.84 4.78 6.00
N TYR A 121 -51.61 5.61 7.01
CA TYR A 121 -52.53 6.68 7.39
C TYR A 121 -52.75 7.65 6.23
N ARG A 122 -51.67 8.10 5.59
CA ARG A 122 -51.75 9.02 4.44
C ARG A 122 -52.58 8.43 3.29
N ALA A 123 -52.39 7.15 2.97
CA ALA A 123 -53.13 6.47 1.91
C ALA A 123 -54.62 6.30 2.25
N ARG A 124 -54.97 6.05 3.52
CA ARG A 124 -56.36 5.84 3.97
C ARG A 124 -57.09 7.09 4.47
N ARG A 125 -56.55 8.30 4.27
CA ARG A 125 -57.21 9.56 4.68
C ARG A 125 -58.55 9.88 3.97
N LYS A 126 -58.97 9.12 2.95
CA LYS A 126 -60.16 9.41 2.13
C LYS A 126 -61.41 8.57 2.44
N TRP A 127 -61.40 7.74 3.48
CA TRP A 127 -62.56 6.90 3.79
C TRP A 127 -63.66 7.74 4.45
N VAL A 128 -64.66 8.15 3.66
CA VAL A 128 -65.90 8.76 4.16
C VAL A 128 -66.73 7.66 4.80
N VAL A 129 -66.89 7.70 6.13
CA VAL A 129 -67.77 6.75 6.84
C VAL A 129 -69.21 7.05 6.43
N ARG A 130 -69.79 6.18 5.60
CA ARG A 130 -71.21 6.26 5.25
C ARG A 130 -71.99 5.77 6.47
N ARG A 131 -72.73 6.67 7.14
CA ARG A 131 -73.67 6.26 8.19
C ARG A 131 -74.79 5.46 7.54
N ILE A 132 -74.92 4.20 7.95
CA ILE A 132 -76.08 3.35 7.65
C ILE A 132 -77.18 3.78 8.64
N ARG A 133 -78.34 4.16 8.11
CA ARG A 133 -79.52 4.56 8.86
C ARG A 133 -80.47 3.37 8.97
#